data_AF-A0A3C0S1E8-F1
#
_entry.id   AF-A0A3C0S1E8-F1
#
_cell.length_a   1.000
_cell.length_b   1.000
_cell.length_c   1.000
_cell.angle_alpha   90.00
_cell.angle_beta   90.00
_cell.angle_gamma   90.00
#
_symmetry.space_group_name_H-M   'P 1'
#
loop_
_entity.id
_entity.type
_entity.pdbx_description
1 polymer ?
#
loop_
_entity_poly.entity_id
_entity_poly.type
_entity_poly.pdbx_seq_one_letter_code
_entity_poly.pdbx_strand_id
1 'polypeptide(L)'
;TAVIPLGGNIVTEDIRQGCSVLRSQAELLKTRFGSALADENKENEVICVPGLKGREPKEISVKNLAYIIQARMEEIIEHVYYEIKSSGYENKLIGGIVIT
;
A
#
# COMPACT_ATOMS: atom_id res chain seq x y z
N THR A 1 24.55 3.88 -4.31
CA THR A 1 23.16 4.08 -3.88
C THR A 1 22.28 3.77 -5.07
N ALA A 2 21.34 2.85 -4.92
CA ALA A 2 20.36 2.53 -5.95
C ALA A 2 19.05 3.25 -5.65
N VAL A 3 18.29 3.56 -6.70
CA VAL A 3 16.98 4.23 -6.58
C VAL A 3 15.95 3.36 -7.25
N ILE A 4 14.96 2.92 -6.48
CA ILE A 4 13.79 2.20 -6.99
C ILE A 4 12.69 3.25 -7.19
N PRO A 5 12.15 3.42 -8.41
CA PRO A 5 11.17 4.47 -8.72
C PRO A 5 9.75 4.11 -8.24
N LEU A 6 9.63 3.46 -7.08
CA LEU A 6 8.38 3.06 -6.44
C LEU A 6 8.33 3.66 -5.04
N GLY A 7 7.16 4.14 -4.62
CA GLY A 7 7.00 4.74 -3.30
C GLY A 7 5.55 5.05 -2.98
N GLY A 8 5.29 5.79 -1.89
CA GLY A 8 3.93 5.96 -1.36
C GLY A 8 2.89 6.57 -2.34
N ASN A 9 3.33 7.26 -3.39
CA ASN A 9 2.44 7.79 -4.42
C ASN A 9 1.78 6.70 -5.27
N ILE A 10 2.50 5.61 -5.57
CA ILE A 10 1.95 4.52 -6.39
C ILE A 10 0.89 3.75 -5.61
N VAL A 11 1.12 3.54 -4.30
CA VAL A 11 0.14 2.96 -3.37
C VAL A 11 -1.15 3.77 -3.36
N THR A 12 -1.06 5.10 -3.28
CA THR A 12 -2.24 5.98 -3.33
C THR A 12 -2.98 5.86 -4.66
N GLU A 13 -2.26 5.71 -5.76
CA GLU A 13 -2.85 5.54 -7.08
C GLU A 13 -3.55 4.18 -7.24
N ASP A 14 -2.99 3.11 -6.69
CA ASP A 14 -3.62 1.79 -6.67
C ASP A 14 -4.89 1.80 -5.83
N ILE A 15 -4.87 2.41 -4.65
CA ILE A 15 -6.07 2.59 -3.83
C ILE A 15 -7.12 3.39 -4.61
N ARG A 16 -6.72 4.47 -5.29
CA ARG A 16 -7.63 5.29 -6.10
C ARG A 16 -8.31 4.44 -7.17
N GLN A 17 -7.58 3.59 -7.88
CA GLN A 17 -8.10 2.74 -8.95
C GLN A 17 -8.92 1.57 -8.40
N GLY A 18 -8.36 0.80 -7.45
CA GLY A 18 -9.00 -0.37 -6.85
C GLY A 18 -10.24 -0.05 -6.04
N CYS A 19 -10.26 1.07 -5.32
CA CYS A 19 -11.43 1.52 -4.57
C CYS A 19 -12.34 2.45 -5.39
N SER A 20 -11.92 2.92 -6.57
CA SER A 20 -12.63 3.89 -7.42
C SER A 20 -13.01 5.18 -6.68
N VAL A 21 -12.09 5.72 -5.89
CA VAL A 21 -12.25 6.94 -5.08
C VAL A 21 -11.45 8.11 -5.67
N LEU A 22 -11.62 9.31 -5.12
CA LEU A 22 -10.75 10.45 -5.46
C LEU A 22 -9.36 10.25 -4.87
N ARG A 23 -8.32 10.82 -5.51
CA ARG A 23 -6.93 10.73 -5.01
C ARG A 23 -6.77 11.27 -3.59
N SER A 24 -7.46 12.35 -3.25
CA SER A 24 -7.48 12.90 -1.88
C SER A 24 -8.10 11.95 -0.87
N GLN A 25 -9.16 11.24 -1.25
CA GLN A 25 -9.79 10.21 -0.42
C GLN A 25 -8.89 8.97 -0.30
N ALA A 26 -8.23 8.55 -1.39
CA ALA A 26 -7.28 7.44 -1.36
C ALA A 26 -6.12 7.70 -0.39
N GLU A 27 -5.55 8.91 -0.40
CA GLU A 27 -4.48 9.29 0.54
C GLU A 27 -4.98 9.28 1.99
N LEU A 28 -6.21 9.76 2.22
CA LEU A 28 -6.83 9.74 3.54
C LEU A 28 -7.10 8.30 4.01
N LEU A 29 -7.60 7.43 3.14
CA LEU A 29 -7.84 6.01 3.43
C LEU A 29 -6.52 5.32 3.77
N LYS A 30 -5.47 5.53 2.98
CA LYS A 30 -4.13 5.01 3.22
C LYS A 30 -3.59 5.42 4.58
N THR A 31 -3.69 6.71 4.94
CA THR A 31 -3.11 7.23 6.19
C THR A 31 -3.93 6.89 7.43
N ARG A 32 -5.26 6.76 7.31
CA ARG A 32 -6.16 6.49 8.44
C ARG A 32 -6.39 5.00 8.70
N PHE A 33 -6.48 4.22 7.64
CA PHE A 33 -6.94 2.82 7.67
C PHE A 33 -6.07 1.88 6.84
N GLY A 34 -4.96 2.37 6.28
CA GLY A 34 -4.07 1.54 5.49
C GLY A 34 -3.32 0.54 6.36
N SER A 35 -3.19 -0.68 5.87
CA SER A 35 -2.38 -1.73 6.45
C SER A 35 -1.65 -2.47 5.35
N ALA A 36 -0.39 -2.82 5.59
CA ALA A 36 0.43 -3.62 4.68
C ALA A 36 0.30 -5.13 4.91
N LEU A 37 -0.46 -5.56 5.93
CA LEU A 37 -0.73 -6.96 6.24
C LEU A 37 -2.24 -7.16 6.29
N ALA A 38 -2.81 -7.75 5.23
CA ALA A 38 -4.26 -7.96 5.13
C ALA A 38 -4.78 -8.94 6.20
N ASP A 39 -3.98 -9.93 6.58
CA ASP A 39 -4.38 -10.97 7.55
C ASP A 39 -4.46 -10.47 9.00
N GLU A 40 -3.79 -9.37 9.35
CA GLU A 40 -3.90 -8.76 10.68
C GLU A 40 -5.16 -7.87 10.82
N ASN A 41 -5.84 -7.56 9.71
CA ASN A 41 -7.03 -6.72 9.75
C ASN A 41 -8.29 -7.50 10.12
N LYS A 42 -9.17 -6.84 10.88
CA LYS A 42 -10.50 -7.37 11.19
C LYS A 42 -11.35 -7.41 9.93
N GLU A 43 -11.92 -8.57 9.64
CA GLU A 43 -12.72 -8.80 8.42
C GLU A 43 -14.00 -7.93 8.33
N ASN A 44 -14.48 -7.43 9.48
CA ASN A 44 -15.77 -6.75 9.60
C ASN A 44 -15.70 -5.22 9.58
N GLU A 45 -14.53 -4.61 9.31
CA GLU A 45 -14.45 -3.15 9.22
C GLU A 45 -14.74 -2.66 7.79
N VAL A 46 -15.76 -1.81 7.68
CA VAL A 46 -16.17 -1.15 6.43
C VAL A 46 -16.15 0.36 6.62
N ILE A 47 -15.65 1.06 5.60
CA ILE A 47 -15.53 2.52 5.58
C ILE A 47 -16.45 3.04 4.48
N CYS A 48 -17.37 3.93 4.84
CA CYS A 48 -18.21 4.63 3.88
C CYS A 48 -17.50 5.89 3.38
N VAL A 49 -17.24 5.93 2.08
CA VAL A 49 -16.54 7.04 1.43
C VAL A 49 -17.55 7.79 0.56
N PRO A 50 -17.59 9.13 0.60
CA PRO A 50 -18.53 9.90 -0.21
C PRO A 50 -18.35 9.57 -1.69
N GLY A 51 -19.45 9.24 -2.36
CA GLY A 51 -19.47 8.97 -3.79
C GLY A 51 -19.01 10.18 -4.61
N LEU A 52 -18.47 9.93 -5.80
CA LEU A 52 -18.16 10.98 -6.78
C LEU A 52 -19.44 11.73 -7.16
N LYS A 53 -19.41 13.08 -7.12
CA LYS A 53 -20.50 14.04 -7.44
C LYS A 53 -21.81 13.38 -7.93
N GLY A 54 -22.75 13.17 -6.99
CA GLY A 54 -24.10 12.67 -7.29
C GLY A 54 -24.26 11.14 -7.27
N ARG A 55 -23.21 10.38 -6.96
CA ARG A 55 -23.30 8.93 -6.71
C ARG A 55 -23.50 8.62 -5.23
N GLU A 56 -24.11 7.48 -4.98
CA GLU A 56 -24.30 6.94 -3.64
C GLU A 56 -22.94 6.73 -2.93
N PRO A 57 -22.89 6.85 -1.59
CA PRO A 57 -21.71 6.52 -0.81
C PRO A 57 -21.22 5.12 -1.14
N LYS A 58 -19.91 4.95 -1.27
CA LYS A 58 -19.31 3.65 -1.54
C LYS A 58 -18.80 3.06 -0.24
N GLU A 59 -19.20 1.83 0.05
CA GLU A 59 -18.67 1.06 1.15
C GLU A 59 -17.39 0.35 0.69
N ILE A 60 -16.31 0.53 1.43
CA ILE A 60 -15.01 -0.08 1.16
C ILE A 60 -14.61 -0.88 2.38
N SER A 61 -14.43 -2.18 2.20
CA SER A 61 -13.89 -3.03 3.27
C SER A 61 -12.42 -2.69 3.51
N VAL A 62 -12.06 -2.56 4.79
CA VAL A 62 -10.66 -2.37 5.23
C VAL A 62 -9.79 -3.53 4.76
N LYS A 63 -10.32 -4.75 4.74
CA LYS A 63 -9.62 -5.93 4.23
C LYS A 63 -9.26 -5.77 2.75
N ASN A 64 -10.19 -5.29 1.93
CA ASN A 64 -9.93 -5.04 0.51
C ASN A 64 -8.89 -3.92 0.31
N LEU A 65 -8.96 -2.85 1.12
CA LEU A 65 -7.95 -1.79 1.12
C LEU A 65 -6.55 -2.35 1.46
N ALA A 66 -6.47 -3.20 2.50
CA ALA A 66 -5.23 -3.82 2.93
C ALA A 66 -4.64 -4.75 1.86
N TYR A 67 -5.46 -5.53 1.15
CA TYR A 67 -4.98 -6.35 0.03
C TYR A 67 -4.33 -5.52 -1.07
N ILE A 68 -4.91 -4.37 -1.42
CA ILE A 68 -4.33 -3.47 -2.44
C ILE A 68 -2.98 -2.93 -1.97
N ILE A 69 -2.88 -2.48 -0.71
CA ILE A 69 -1.64 -1.94 -0.15
C ILE A 69 -0.57 -3.02 -0.03
N GLN A 70 -0.93 -4.19 0.50
CA GLN A 70 -0.04 -5.33 0.65
C GLN A 70 0.58 -5.74 -0.68
N ALA A 71 -0.25 -5.93 -1.73
CA ALA A 71 0.24 -6.32 -3.04
C ALA A 71 1.30 -5.34 -3.58
N ARG A 72 1.08 -4.03 -3.41
CA ARG A 72 2.06 -3.04 -3.85
C ARG A 72 3.29 -2.98 -2.96
N MET A 73 3.13 -3.20 -1.65
CA MET A 73 4.25 -3.21 -0.72
C MET A 73 5.15 -4.43 -0.95
N GLU A 74 4.57 -5.60 -1.23
CA GLU A 74 5.31 -6.81 -1.63
C GLU A 74 6.15 -6.55 -2.87
N GLU A 75 5.59 -5.95 -3.92
CA GLU A 75 6.33 -5.58 -5.13
C GLU A 75 7.51 -4.64 -4.82
N ILE A 76 7.29 -3.61 -4.00
CA ILE A 76 8.36 -2.68 -3.59
C ILE A 76 9.48 -3.44 -2.87
N ILE A 77 9.13 -4.30 -1.91
CA ILE A 77 10.09 -5.08 -1.13
C ILE A 77 10.83 -6.09 -2.01
N GLU A 78 10.16 -6.73 -2.97
CA GLU A 78 10.80 -7.62 -3.94
C GLU A 78 11.85 -6.89 -4.78
N HIS A 79 11.54 -5.68 -5.26
CA HIS A 79 12.52 -4.85 -5.96
C HIS A 79 13.69 -4.45 -5.05
N VAL A 80 13.44 -4.13 -3.78
CA VAL A 80 14.50 -3.85 -2.79
C VAL A 80 15.38 -5.09 -2.58
N TYR A 81 14.78 -6.27 -2.42
CA TYR A 81 15.51 -7.51 -2.25
C TYR A 81 16.34 -7.88 -3.49
N TYR A 82 15.79 -7.68 -4.68
CA TYR A 82 16.53 -7.86 -5.94
C TYR A 82 17.77 -6.96 -5.99
N GLU A 83 17.64 -5.69 -5.60
CA GLU A 83 18.76 -4.74 -5.56
C GLU A 83 19.82 -5.12 -4.51
N ILE A 84 19.39 -5.57 -3.32
CA ILE A 84 20.28 -6.11 -2.28
C ILE A 84 21.09 -7.31 -2.80
N LYS A 85 20.44 -8.20 -3.56
CA LYS A 85 21.08 -9.38 -4.14
C LYS A 85 22.03 -9.00 -5.27
N SER A 86 21.60 -8.13 -6.18
CA SER A 86 22.39 -7.63 -7.30
C SER A 86 23.65 -6.89 -6.85
N SER A 87 23.55 -6.15 -5.74
CA SER A 87 24.68 -5.44 -5.14
C SER A 87 25.65 -6.34 -4.34
N GLY A 88 25.32 -7.63 -4.15
CA GLY A 88 26.17 -8.61 -3.47
C GLY A 88 26.22 -8.45 -1.94
N TYR A 89 25.28 -7.71 -1.35
CA TYR A 89 25.20 -7.48 0.09
C TYR A 89 24.26 -8.43 0.84
N GLU A 90 23.59 -9.36 0.14
CA GLU A 90 22.62 -10.31 0.71
C GLU A 90 23.10 -10.97 2.01
N ASN A 91 24.34 -11.47 2.04
CA ASN A 91 24.92 -12.15 3.22
C ASN A 91 25.74 -11.24 4.15
N LYS A 92 25.68 -9.91 3.95
CA LYS A 92 26.46 -8.91 4.70
C LYS A 92 25.59 -7.96 5.52
N LEU A 93 24.28 -8.20 5.59
CA LEU A 93 23.28 -7.39 6.29
C LEU A 93 23.19 -7.72 7.79
N ILE A 94 24.31 -7.57 8.52
CA ILE A 94 24.38 -7.90 9.95
C ILE A 94 23.48 -6.97 10.79
N GLY A 95 23.31 -5.71 10.36
CA GLY A 95 22.49 -4.71 11.04
C GLY A 95 21.00 -4.75 10.70
N GLY A 96 20.56 -5.66 9.83
CA GLY A 96 19.18 -5.71 9.35
C GLY A 96 18.82 -4.57 8.39
N ILE A 97 17.52 -4.28 8.28
CA ILE A 97 16.95 -3.27 7.37
C ILE A 97 16.22 -2.22 8.21
N VAL A 98 16.48 -0.94 7.95
CA VAL A 98 15.76 0.19 8.55
C VAL A 98 14.86 0.81 7.48
N ILE A 99 13.56 0.89 7.75
CA ILE A 99 12.57 1.52 6.89
C ILE A 99 12.30 2.93 7.44
N THR A 100 12.30 3.94 6.57
CA THR A 100 12.12 5.35 6.91
C THR A 100 11.09 6.02 6.03
#